data_AF-A0A7V0U412-F1
#
_entry.id   AF-A0A7V0U412-F1
#
_cell.length_a   1.000
_cell.length_b   1.000
_cell.length_c   1.000
_cell.angle_alpha   90.00
_cell.angle_beta   90.00
_cell.angle_gamma   90.00
#
_symmetry.space_group_name_H-M   'P 1'
#
loop_
_entity.id
_entity.type
_entity.pdbx_description
1 polymer ?
#
loop_
_entity_poly.entity_id
_entity_poly.type
_entity_poly.pdbx_seq_one_letter_code
_entity_poly.pdbx_strand_id
1 'polypeptide(L)'
;MRMAPAIEIIIEQNEVSLQACEEMLAALSLHRVNEHDSAPHETFARALRRAQANITENEEPQAIDLIRRNFSKAFLGQHHELQETVKAILRLGEINRLAMIKADRKARQLGYAGAWAIVFMATIIFLSGMIFMRSLRKNLSAPIEEIDAVVRAFRNGDVWRRCNDKNTTKTIRQIFVNLNELLDRHGAQNYDRKL
;
A
#
# COMPACT_ATOMS: atom_id res chain seq x y z
N MET A 1 1.04 8.18 -2.99
CA MET A 1 1.51 7.36 -1.85
C MET A 1 1.13 8.14 -0.60
N ARG A 2 0.06 7.77 0.10
CA ARG A 2 -0.32 8.45 1.35
C ARG A 2 0.09 7.53 2.48
N MET A 3 0.92 8.01 3.41
CA MET A 3 1.08 7.35 4.70
C MET A 3 -0.31 7.15 5.31
N ALA A 4 -0.51 6.06 6.04
CA ALA A 4 -1.76 5.87 6.75
C ALA A 4 -1.95 7.10 7.68
N PRO A 5 -3.05 7.85 7.57
CA PRO A 5 -3.19 9.19 8.16
C PRO A 5 -2.96 9.19 9.68
N ALA A 6 -3.22 8.07 10.36
CA ALA A 6 -2.95 7.91 11.77
C ALA A 6 -1.44 7.92 12.12
N ILE A 7 -0.55 7.44 11.24
CA ILE A 7 0.90 7.42 11.53
C ILE A 7 1.52 8.82 11.36
N GLU A 8 1.06 9.57 10.36
CA GLU A 8 1.52 10.93 10.10
C GLU A 8 1.17 11.85 11.28
N ILE A 9 -0.07 11.75 11.80
CA ILE A 9 -0.51 12.48 12.99
C ILE A 9 0.36 12.13 14.22
N ILE A 10 0.70 10.86 14.43
CA ILE A 10 1.55 10.44 15.55
C ILE A 10 2.95 11.07 15.44
N ILE A 11 3.54 11.08 14.24
CA ILE A 11 4.86 11.66 14.01
C ILE A 11 4.84 13.17 14.27
N GLU A 12 3.84 13.88 13.74
CA GLU A 12 3.66 15.32 13.92
C GLU A 12 3.49 15.68 15.40
N GLN A 13 2.65 14.95 16.13
CA GLN A 13 2.46 15.17 17.56
C GLN A 13 3.75 14.92 18.35
N ASN A 14 4.50 13.86 18.05
CA ASN A 14 5.75 13.57 18.75
C ASN A 14 6.84 14.62 18.45
N GLU A 15 6.84 15.22 17.26
CA GLU A 15 7.72 16.34 16.90
C GLU A 15 7.43 17.59 17.75
N VAL A 16 6.14 17.91 17.97
CA VAL A 16 5.73 19.00 18.88
C VAL A 16 6.23 18.77 20.31
N SER A 17 6.12 17.54 20.81
CA SER A 17 6.63 17.16 22.14
C SER A 17 8.16 17.25 22.23
N LEU A 18 8.88 16.92 21.15
CA LEU A 18 10.33 17.05 21.09
C LEU A 18 10.76 18.53 21.10
N GLN A 19 10.09 19.37 20.31
CA GLN A 19 10.33 20.81 20.29
C GLN A 19 10.10 21.44 21.68
N ALA A 20 9.04 21.02 22.39
CA ALA A 20 8.79 21.46 23.75
C ALA A 20 9.95 21.06 24.70
N CYS A 21 10.53 19.88 24.53
CA CYS A 21 11.71 19.46 25.31
C CYS A 21 12.93 20.36 25.03
N GLU A 22 13.19 20.71 23.78
CA GLU A 22 14.29 21.60 23.39
C GLU A 22 14.12 23.00 23.97
N GLU A 23 12.92 23.57 23.88
CA GLU A 23 12.61 24.87 24.47
C GLU A 23 12.75 24.87 26.00
N MET A 24 12.36 23.79 26.67
CA MET A 24 12.55 23.64 28.13
C MET A 24 14.04 23.63 28.50
N LEU A 25 14.87 22.89 27.75
CA LEU A 25 16.33 22.85 27.98
C LEU A 25 17.00 24.18 27.67
N ALA A 26 16.55 24.87 26.61
CA ALA A 26 17.04 26.20 26.24
C ALA A 26 16.70 27.23 27.32
N ALA A 27 15.47 27.21 27.84
CA ALA A 27 15.05 28.09 28.93
C ALA A 27 15.88 27.89 30.21
N LEU A 28 16.15 26.64 30.61
CA LEU A 28 17.03 26.35 31.75
C LEU A 28 18.46 26.86 31.52
N SER A 29 18.96 26.76 30.28
CA SER A 29 20.29 27.25 29.92
C SER A 29 20.38 28.78 29.92
N LEU A 30 19.37 29.46 29.38
CA LEU A 30 19.33 30.93 29.30
C LEU A 30 19.15 31.58 30.68
N HIS A 31 18.37 30.98 31.57
CA HIS A 31 18.19 31.46 32.95
C HIS A 31 19.50 31.53 33.72
N ARG A 32 20.40 30.57 33.51
CA ARG A 32 21.74 30.55 34.12
C ARG A 32 22.63 31.70 33.66
N VAL A 33 22.36 32.29 32.50
CA VAL A 33 23.12 33.43 31.98
C VAL A 33 22.56 34.75 32.51
N ASN A 34 21.23 34.85 32.68
CA ASN A 34 20.53 36.05 33.14
C ASN A 34 19.50 35.72 34.23
N GLU A 35 19.95 35.55 35.46
CA GLU A 35 19.08 35.13 36.60
C GLU A 35 17.96 36.13 36.95
N HIS A 36 18.06 37.38 36.50
CA HIS A 36 17.07 38.43 36.76
C HIS A 36 15.99 38.52 35.67
N ASP A 37 16.13 37.78 34.57
CA ASP A 37 15.13 37.75 33.50
C ASP A 37 14.07 36.68 33.81
N SER A 38 12.80 37.08 33.79
CA SER A 38 11.66 36.18 34.00
C SER A 38 11.22 35.47 32.71
N ALA A 39 11.67 35.94 31.53
CA ALA A 39 11.27 35.40 30.24
C ALA A 39 11.63 33.90 30.06
N PRO A 40 12.79 33.39 30.52
CA PRO A 40 13.09 31.95 30.44
C PRO A 40 12.11 31.09 31.25
N HIS A 41 11.68 31.55 32.42
CA HIS A 41 10.72 30.82 33.25
C HIS A 41 9.34 30.73 32.56
N GLU A 42 8.86 31.83 31.97
CA GLU A 42 7.59 31.80 31.22
C GLU A 42 7.65 30.93 29.98
N THR A 43 8.79 30.96 29.27
CA THR A 43 9.05 30.13 28.09
C THR A 43 9.00 28.65 28.46
N PHE A 44 9.66 28.28 29.56
CA PHE A 44 9.63 26.93 30.10
C PHE A 44 8.20 26.49 30.43
N ALA A 45 7.45 27.31 31.17
CA ALA A 45 6.09 27.00 31.58
C ALA A 45 5.15 26.82 30.36
N ARG A 46 5.36 27.59 29.29
CA ARG A 46 4.60 27.47 28.05
C ARG A 46 4.94 26.19 27.30
N ALA A 47 6.22 25.84 27.20
CA ALA A 47 6.68 24.59 26.59
C ALA A 47 6.14 23.37 27.37
N LEU A 48 6.20 23.39 28.70
CA LEU A 48 5.64 22.34 29.55
C LEU A 48 4.11 22.18 29.35
N ARG A 49 3.37 23.29 29.29
CA ARG A 49 1.92 23.24 29.01
C ARG A 49 1.61 22.64 27.63
N ARG A 50 2.43 22.92 26.61
CA ARG A 50 2.30 22.29 25.29
C ARG A 50 2.52 20.78 25.36
N ALA A 51 3.59 20.34 26.02
CA ALA A 51 3.83 18.91 26.23
C ALA A 51 2.69 18.23 27.00
N GLN A 52 2.11 18.89 28.01
CA GLN A 52 0.96 18.39 28.76
C GLN A 52 -0.31 18.25 27.93
N ALA A 53 -0.55 19.18 27.01
CA ALA A 53 -1.70 19.16 26.12
C ALA A 53 -1.55 18.13 24.98
N ASN A 54 -0.35 17.58 24.78
CA ASN A 54 0.02 16.75 23.65
C ASN A 54 0.60 15.40 24.13
N ILE A 55 -0.15 14.72 25.00
CA ILE A 55 0.21 13.37 25.47
C ILE A 55 -0.18 12.35 24.40
N THR A 56 0.81 11.68 23.83
CA THR A 56 0.65 10.65 22.79
C THR A 56 1.01 9.26 23.29
N GLU A 57 1.89 9.15 24.29
CA GLU A 57 2.41 7.87 24.78
C GLU A 57 2.13 7.68 26.28
N ASN A 58 1.87 6.42 26.67
CA ASN A 58 1.46 6.08 28.05
C ASN A 58 2.51 6.40 29.13
N GLU A 59 3.78 6.48 28.75
CA GLU A 59 4.89 6.75 29.69
C GLU A 59 5.13 8.26 29.91
N GLU A 60 4.58 9.13 29.07
CA GLU A 60 4.83 10.58 29.14
C GLU A 60 4.28 11.27 30.40
N PRO A 61 3.08 10.92 30.92
CA PRO A 61 2.52 11.58 32.09
C PRO A 61 3.46 11.54 33.29
N GLN A 62 4.19 10.42 33.47
CA GLN A 62 5.14 10.27 34.57
C GLN A 62 6.34 11.23 34.42
N ALA A 63 6.90 11.33 33.21
CA ALA A 63 8.02 12.24 32.94
C ALA A 63 7.58 13.70 33.08
N ILE A 64 6.42 14.05 32.53
CA ILE A 64 5.84 15.40 32.62
C ILE A 64 5.57 15.79 34.07
N ASP A 65 5.07 14.88 34.91
CA ASP A 65 4.83 15.15 36.32
C ASP A 65 6.11 15.43 37.10
N LEU A 66 7.20 14.71 36.79
CA LEU A 66 8.51 14.97 37.39
C LEU A 66 9.04 16.35 37.01
N ILE A 67 8.89 16.75 35.74
CA ILE A 67 9.26 18.09 35.28
C ILE A 67 8.44 19.15 36.04
N ARG A 68 7.11 18.97 36.09
CA ARG A 68 6.18 19.91 36.73
C ARG A 68 6.49 20.14 38.21
N ARG A 69 6.88 19.11 38.95
CA ARG A 69 7.16 19.21 40.40
C ARG A 69 8.50 19.88 40.70
N ASN A 70 9.48 19.72 39.82
CA ASN A 70 10.85 20.12 40.09
C ASN A 70 11.27 21.42 39.41
N PHE A 71 10.64 21.83 38.30
CA PHE A 71 11.16 22.94 37.49
C PHE A 71 11.25 24.26 38.26
N SER A 72 10.26 24.64 39.08
CA SER A 72 10.33 25.89 39.83
C SER A 72 11.55 25.95 40.77
N LYS A 73 11.91 24.83 41.39
CA LYS A 73 13.12 24.72 42.22
C LYS A 73 14.41 24.70 41.41
N ALA A 74 14.38 24.14 40.20
CA ALA A 74 15.49 24.22 39.26
C ALA A 74 15.82 25.66 38.86
N PHE A 75 14.81 26.52 38.68
CA PHE A 75 14.98 27.95 38.42
C PHE A 75 15.48 28.73 39.64
N LEU A 76 15.27 28.23 40.86
CA LEU A 76 15.84 28.79 42.10
C LEU A 76 17.31 28.37 42.33
N GLY A 77 17.94 27.68 41.36
CA GLY A 77 19.35 27.30 41.45
C GLY A 77 19.64 26.03 42.25
N GLN A 78 18.61 25.27 42.65
CA GLN A 78 18.80 24.03 43.40
C GLN A 78 19.37 22.93 42.48
N HIS A 79 20.63 22.53 42.73
CA HIS A 79 21.38 21.64 41.83
C HIS A 79 20.72 20.27 41.63
N HIS A 80 20.18 19.68 42.69
CA HIS A 80 19.54 18.37 42.63
C HIS A 80 18.26 18.42 41.77
N GLU A 81 17.38 19.38 42.02
CA GLU A 81 16.14 19.57 41.26
C GLU A 81 16.39 19.95 39.80
N LEU A 82 17.47 20.69 39.52
CA LEU A 82 17.90 20.93 38.15
C LEU A 82 18.28 19.63 37.44
N GLN A 83 19.10 18.78 38.06
CA GLN A 83 19.49 17.50 37.48
C GLN A 83 18.27 16.60 37.23
N GLU A 84 17.35 16.52 38.20
CA GLU A 84 16.12 15.74 38.05
C GLU A 84 15.20 16.31 36.97
N THR A 85 15.10 17.62 36.84
CA THR A 85 14.33 18.28 35.77
C THR A 85 14.92 17.97 34.40
N VAL A 86 16.24 18.12 34.23
CA VAL A 86 16.93 17.81 32.97
C VAL A 86 16.78 16.34 32.61
N LYS A 87 16.97 15.44 33.57
CA LYS A 87 16.82 13.99 33.37
C LYS A 87 15.39 13.63 32.94
N ALA A 88 14.39 14.24 33.56
CA ALA A 88 12.99 14.03 33.20
C ALA A 88 12.67 14.57 31.79
N ILE A 89 13.21 15.73 31.39
CA ILE A 89 13.06 16.26 30.03
C ILE A 89 13.71 15.33 29.00
N LEU A 90 14.94 14.85 29.27
CA LEU A 90 15.62 13.91 28.39
C LEU A 90 14.85 12.59 28.24
N ARG A 91 14.26 12.10 29.33
CA ARG A 91 13.42 10.90 29.30
C ARG A 91 12.16 11.11 28.46
N LEU A 92 11.49 12.26 28.60
CA LEU A 92 10.34 12.62 27.79
C LEU A 92 10.70 12.65 26.29
N GLY A 93 11.83 13.26 25.93
CA GLY A 93 12.33 13.26 24.56
C GLY A 93 12.72 11.87 24.05
N GLU A 94 13.23 10.99 24.91
CA GLU A 94 13.51 9.60 24.56
C GLU A 94 12.25 8.80 24.24
N ILE A 95 11.20 8.93 25.06
CA ILE A 95 9.90 8.27 24.84
C ILE A 95 9.35 8.67 23.46
N ASN A 96 9.33 9.97 23.16
CA ASN A 96 8.84 10.50 21.89
C ASN A 96 9.67 10.03 20.68
N ARG A 97 10.99 10.05 20.79
CA ARG A 97 11.89 9.57 19.72
C ARG A 97 11.72 8.08 19.45
N LEU A 98 11.57 7.26 20.49
CA LEU A 98 11.31 5.83 20.34
C LEU A 98 9.95 5.57 19.69
N ALA A 99 8.93 6.33 20.06
CA ALA A 99 7.61 6.29 19.45
C ALA A 99 7.67 6.63 17.94
N MET A 100 8.39 7.67 17.54
CA MET A 100 8.62 8.01 16.12
C MET A 100 9.30 6.87 15.35
N ILE A 101 10.35 6.25 15.92
CA ILE A 101 11.05 5.13 15.25
C ILE A 101 10.10 3.94 15.05
N LYS A 102 9.27 3.63 16.05
CA LYS A 102 8.27 2.56 15.96
C LYS A 102 7.22 2.86 14.90
N ALA A 103 6.74 4.10 14.84
CA ALA A 103 5.77 4.59 13.87
C ALA A 103 6.33 4.52 12.43
N ASP A 104 7.56 4.99 12.20
CA ASP A 104 8.25 4.91 10.90
C ASP A 104 8.43 3.46 10.42
N ARG A 105 8.89 2.56 11.29
CA ARG A 105 9.00 1.13 10.94
C ARG A 105 7.65 0.54 10.52
N LYS A 106 6.58 0.87 11.24
CA LYS A 106 5.23 0.41 10.91
C LYS A 106 4.75 0.97 9.56
N ALA A 107 5.02 2.25 9.28
CA ALA A 107 4.71 2.87 7.99
C ALA A 107 5.43 2.17 6.83
N ARG A 108 6.73 1.87 6.99
CA ARG A 108 7.52 1.17 5.98
C ARG A 108 6.99 -0.24 5.71
N GLN A 109 6.63 -0.99 6.76
CA GLN A 109 6.06 -2.32 6.61
C GLN A 109 4.74 -2.30 5.83
N LEU A 110 3.84 -1.36 6.15
CA LEU A 110 2.59 -1.18 5.41
C LEU A 110 2.85 -0.77 3.95
N GLY A 111 3.85 0.09 3.72
CA GLY A 111 4.29 0.49 2.38
C GLY A 111 4.75 -0.70 1.52
N TYR A 112 5.62 -1.55 2.07
CA TYR A 112 6.09 -2.75 1.37
C TYR A 112 4.98 -3.78 1.12
N ALA A 113 4.11 -4.01 2.10
CA ALA A 113 2.96 -4.92 1.94
C ALA A 113 1.99 -4.43 0.85
N GLY A 114 1.69 -3.12 0.82
CA GLY A 114 0.85 -2.52 -0.21
C GLY A 114 1.45 -2.61 -1.61
N ALA A 115 2.77 -2.41 -1.74
CA ALA A 115 3.46 -2.54 -3.02
C ALA A 115 3.38 -3.98 -3.58
N TRP A 116 3.63 -4.98 -2.73
CA TRP A 116 3.49 -6.39 -3.13
C TRP A 116 2.07 -6.74 -3.57
N ALA A 117 1.04 -6.23 -2.89
CA ALA A 117 -0.34 -6.47 -3.29
C ALA A 117 -0.63 -5.97 -4.72
N ILE A 118 -0.13 -4.80 -5.09
CA ILE A 118 -0.28 -4.24 -6.44
C ILE A 118 0.46 -5.10 -7.47
N VAL A 119 1.69 -5.52 -7.18
CA VAL A 119 2.47 -6.41 -8.06
C VAL A 119 1.74 -7.72 -8.29
N PHE A 120 1.21 -8.34 -7.23
CA PHE A 120 0.43 -9.57 -7.34
C PHE A 120 -0.86 -9.37 -8.16
N MET A 121 -1.60 -8.29 -7.92
CA MET A 121 -2.80 -7.98 -8.70
C MET A 121 -2.49 -7.78 -10.18
N ALA A 122 -1.47 -7.00 -10.51
CA ALA A 122 -1.02 -6.79 -11.88
C ALA A 122 -0.60 -8.11 -12.54
N THR A 123 0.13 -8.96 -11.80
CA THR A 123 0.57 -10.27 -12.28
C THR A 123 -0.63 -11.18 -12.58
N ILE A 124 -1.62 -11.25 -11.70
CA ILE A 124 -2.83 -12.06 -11.89
C ILE A 124 -3.65 -11.56 -13.08
N ILE A 125 -3.83 -10.25 -13.21
CA ILE A 125 -4.55 -9.64 -14.34
C ILE A 125 -3.83 -9.97 -15.65
N PHE A 126 -2.50 -9.83 -15.68
CA PHE A 126 -1.69 -10.15 -16.84
C PHE A 126 -1.77 -11.63 -17.23
N LEU A 127 -1.63 -12.54 -16.27
CA LEU A 127 -1.76 -13.99 -16.50
C LEU A 127 -3.15 -14.35 -17.00
N SER A 128 -4.19 -13.79 -16.39
CA SER A 128 -5.58 -14.00 -16.79
C SER A 128 -5.83 -13.51 -18.21
N GLY A 129 -5.29 -12.34 -18.58
CA GLY A 129 -5.34 -11.81 -19.94
C GLY A 129 -4.65 -12.73 -20.94
N MET A 130 -3.47 -13.26 -20.62
CA MET A 130 -2.77 -14.23 -21.48
C MET A 130 -3.56 -15.53 -21.66
N ILE A 131 -4.10 -16.09 -20.57
CA ILE A 131 -4.91 -17.31 -20.62
C ILE A 131 -6.18 -17.06 -21.44
N PHE A 132 -6.84 -15.92 -21.23
CA PHE A 132 -8.02 -15.52 -21.98
C PHE A 132 -7.71 -15.38 -23.47
N MET A 133 -6.64 -14.67 -23.84
CA MET A 133 -6.24 -14.52 -25.24
C MET A 133 -5.92 -15.86 -25.91
N ARG A 134 -5.22 -16.75 -25.20
CA ARG A 134 -4.92 -18.10 -25.68
C ARG A 134 -6.20 -18.93 -25.84
N SER A 135 -7.12 -18.81 -24.89
CA SER A 135 -8.43 -19.46 -24.94
C SER A 135 -9.24 -18.97 -26.13
N LEU A 136 -9.30 -17.66 -26.36
CA LEU A 136 -10.04 -17.05 -27.47
C LEU A 136 -9.47 -17.49 -28.82
N ARG A 137 -8.14 -17.53 -28.96
CA ARG A 137 -7.50 -18.02 -30.19
C ARG A 137 -7.83 -19.50 -30.44
N LYS A 138 -7.69 -20.36 -29.43
CA LYS A 138 -7.90 -21.81 -29.57
C LYS A 138 -9.38 -22.17 -29.74
N ASN A 139 -10.25 -21.51 -28.99
CA ASN A 139 -11.65 -21.89 -28.87
C ASN A 139 -12.59 -21.03 -29.71
N LEU A 140 -12.11 -20.03 -30.46
CA LEU A 140 -12.97 -19.21 -31.31
C LEU A 140 -12.30 -18.86 -32.64
N SER A 141 -11.12 -18.22 -32.61
CA SER A 141 -10.48 -17.74 -33.85
C SER A 141 -10.08 -18.89 -34.78
N ALA A 142 -9.32 -19.88 -34.28
CA ALA A 142 -8.85 -21.00 -35.10
C ALA A 142 -10.02 -21.85 -35.68
N PRO A 143 -11.10 -22.14 -34.93
CA PRO A 143 -12.24 -22.83 -35.51
C PRO A 143 -12.99 -22.06 -36.59
N ILE A 144 -13.09 -20.73 -36.47
CA ILE A 144 -13.70 -19.88 -37.50
C ILE A 144 -12.82 -19.88 -38.76
N GLU A 145 -11.50 -19.76 -38.60
CA GLU A 145 -10.55 -19.87 -39.72
C GLU A 145 -10.66 -21.22 -40.43
N GLU A 146 -10.83 -22.33 -39.70
CA GLU A 146 -11.01 -23.65 -40.29
C GLU A 146 -12.32 -23.78 -41.09
N ILE A 147 -13.43 -23.25 -40.56
CA ILE A 147 -14.71 -23.23 -41.30
C ILE A 147 -14.54 -22.47 -42.62
N ASP A 148 -13.95 -21.28 -42.56
CA ASP A 148 -13.76 -20.45 -43.75
C ASP A 148 -12.81 -21.12 -44.76
N ALA A 149 -11.75 -21.79 -44.31
CA ALA A 149 -10.86 -22.56 -45.18
C ALA A 149 -11.58 -23.72 -45.88
N VAL A 150 -12.43 -24.47 -45.17
CA VAL A 150 -13.20 -25.59 -45.74
C VAL A 150 -14.24 -25.09 -46.75
N VAL A 151 -14.97 -24.01 -46.43
CA VAL A 151 -15.94 -23.41 -47.35
C VAL A 151 -15.25 -22.89 -48.62
N ARG A 152 -14.09 -22.22 -48.48
CA ARG A 152 -13.30 -21.76 -49.64
C ARG A 152 -12.80 -22.93 -50.49
N ALA A 153 -12.30 -24.00 -49.89
CA ALA A 153 -11.86 -25.19 -50.62
C ALA A 153 -13.01 -25.86 -51.38
N PHE A 154 -14.18 -25.98 -50.76
CA PHE A 154 -15.39 -26.53 -51.39
C PHE A 154 -15.82 -25.69 -52.59
N ARG A 155 -15.81 -24.35 -52.46
CA ARG A 155 -16.10 -23.42 -53.57
C ARG A 155 -15.10 -23.55 -54.73
N ASN A 156 -13.86 -23.91 -54.43
CA ASN A 156 -12.80 -24.13 -55.42
C ASN A 156 -12.80 -25.56 -56.01
N GLY A 157 -13.79 -26.40 -55.66
CA GLY A 157 -14.00 -27.72 -56.24
C GLY A 157 -13.46 -28.89 -55.41
N ASP A 158 -12.83 -28.65 -54.26
CA ASP A 158 -12.43 -29.72 -53.34
C ASP A 158 -13.61 -30.17 -52.48
N VAL A 159 -14.37 -31.14 -53.00
CA VAL A 159 -15.57 -31.68 -52.35
C VAL A 159 -15.30 -32.62 -51.19
N TRP A 160 -14.04 -33.01 -50.93
CA TRP A 160 -13.67 -33.99 -49.90
C TRP A 160 -13.13 -33.36 -48.61
N ARG A 161 -12.73 -32.09 -48.63
CA ARG A 161 -12.23 -31.40 -47.43
C ARG A 161 -13.34 -31.22 -46.38
N ARG A 162 -13.05 -31.56 -45.13
CA ARG A 162 -13.98 -31.48 -43.98
C ARG A 162 -13.33 -30.77 -42.80
N CYS A 163 -14.13 -30.12 -41.97
CA CYS A 163 -13.66 -29.57 -40.71
C CYS A 163 -13.31 -30.72 -39.76
N ASN A 164 -12.08 -30.77 -39.26
CA ASN A 164 -11.65 -31.81 -38.32
C ASN A 164 -10.64 -31.25 -37.29
N ASP A 165 -11.15 -30.58 -36.26
CA ASP A 165 -10.34 -30.22 -35.10
C ASP A 165 -10.85 -30.90 -33.83
N LYS A 166 -10.01 -31.79 -33.30
CA LYS A 166 -10.27 -32.60 -32.09
C LYS A 166 -10.22 -31.77 -30.82
N ASN A 167 -9.56 -30.61 -30.82
CA ASN A 167 -9.29 -29.79 -29.63
C ASN A 167 -10.27 -28.62 -29.46
N THR A 168 -11.44 -28.68 -30.09
CA THR A 168 -12.50 -27.68 -30.04
C THR A 168 -13.51 -27.92 -28.91
N THR A 169 -14.23 -26.86 -28.55
CA THR A 169 -15.35 -26.93 -27.60
C THR A 169 -16.50 -27.77 -28.16
N LYS A 170 -17.35 -28.32 -27.28
CA LYS A 170 -18.49 -29.16 -27.69
C LYS A 170 -19.41 -28.45 -28.68
N THR A 171 -19.69 -27.16 -28.46
CA THR A 171 -20.52 -26.34 -29.34
C THR A 171 -19.91 -26.20 -30.74
N ILE A 172 -18.62 -25.88 -30.81
CA ILE A 172 -17.93 -25.72 -32.10
C ILE A 172 -17.83 -27.04 -32.85
N ARG A 173 -17.56 -28.13 -32.13
CA ARG A 173 -17.57 -29.47 -32.72
C ARG A 173 -18.92 -29.80 -33.34
N GLN A 174 -20.01 -29.43 -32.68
CA GLN A 174 -21.36 -29.65 -33.22
C GLN A 174 -21.61 -28.82 -34.49
N ILE A 175 -21.11 -27.58 -34.55
CA ILE A 175 -21.14 -26.76 -35.78
C ILE A 175 -20.36 -27.44 -36.91
N PHE A 176 -19.16 -27.97 -36.62
CA PHE A 176 -18.35 -28.68 -37.62
C PHE A 176 -19.05 -29.91 -38.18
N VAL A 177 -19.68 -30.72 -37.31
CA VAL A 177 -20.45 -31.89 -37.73
C VAL A 177 -21.60 -31.49 -38.64
N ASN A 178 -22.41 -30.50 -38.23
CA ASN A 178 -23.54 -30.03 -39.03
C ASN A 178 -23.10 -29.46 -40.40
N LEU A 179 -21.98 -28.74 -40.44
CA LEU A 179 -21.44 -28.21 -41.69
C LEU A 179 -20.95 -29.35 -42.61
N ASN A 180 -20.21 -30.30 -42.07
CA ASN A 180 -19.73 -31.47 -42.82
C ASN A 180 -20.91 -32.26 -43.42
N GLU A 181 -21.95 -32.53 -42.63
CA GLU A 181 -23.16 -33.22 -43.11
C GLU A 181 -23.86 -32.46 -44.26
N LEU A 182 -23.90 -31.13 -44.19
CA LEU A 182 -24.49 -30.30 -45.24
C LEU A 182 -23.67 -30.38 -46.53
N LEU A 183 -22.34 -30.32 -46.42
CA LEU A 183 -21.43 -30.46 -47.56
C LEU A 183 -21.51 -31.88 -48.18
N ASP A 184 -21.62 -32.92 -47.35
CA ASP A 184 -21.78 -34.31 -47.80
C ASP A 184 -23.06 -34.50 -48.61
N ARG A 185 -24.20 -33.96 -48.14
CA ARG A 185 -25.47 -34.02 -48.87
C ARG A 185 -25.39 -33.34 -50.24
N HIS A 186 -24.75 -32.17 -50.30
CA HIS A 186 -24.58 -31.45 -51.56
C HIS A 186 -23.60 -32.14 -52.52
N GLY A 187 -22.54 -32.74 -51.99
CA GLY A 187 -21.59 -33.56 -52.76
C GLY A 187 -22.26 -34.78 -53.39
N ALA A 188 -23.05 -35.52 -52.61
CA ALA A 188 -23.80 -36.70 -53.07
C ALA A 188 -24.81 -36.36 -54.17
N GLN A 189 -25.60 -35.30 -53.99
CA GLN A 189 -26.58 -34.86 -55.01
C GLN A 189 -25.94 -34.43 -56.34
N ASN A 190 -24.75 -33.83 -56.31
CA ASN A 190 -24.04 -33.44 -57.52
C ASN A 190 -23.34 -34.61 -58.23
N TYR A 191 -23.04 -35.70 -57.50
CA TYR A 191 -22.51 -36.93 -58.08
C TYR A 191 -23.61 -37.70 -58.83
N ASP A 192 -24.79 -37.84 -58.21
CA ASP A 192 -25.95 -38.54 -58.81
C ASP A 192 -26.52 -37.82 -60.05
N ARG A 193 -26.29 -36.51 -60.21
CA ARG A 193 -26.69 -35.74 -61.41
C ARG A 193 -25.72 -35.83 -62.59
N LYS A 194 -24.51 -36.38 -62.41
CA LYS A 194 -23.47 -36.48 -63.44
C LYS A 194 -23.34 -37.89 -64.04
N LEU A 195 -24.05 -38.87 -63.48
CA LEU A 195 -24.24 -40.23 -64.01
C LEU A 195 -25.49 -40.27 -64.89
#